data_AF-A0A061HXC8-F1
#
_entry.id   AF-A0A061HXC8-F1
#
_cell.length_a   1.000
_cell.length_b   1.000
_cell.length_c   1.000
_cell.angle_alpha   90.00
_cell.angle_beta   90.00
_cell.angle_gamma   90.00
#
_symmetry.space_group_name_H-M   'P 1'
#
loop_
_entity.id
_entity.type
_entity.pdbx_description
1 polymer ?
#
loop_
_entity_poly.entity_id
_entity_poly.type
_entity_poly.pdbx_seq_one_letter_code
_entity_poly.pdbx_strand_id
1 'polypeptide(L)'
;MSSSTSAANGNDSKKFKGDNRSTGVPSRVIHVRSLPSDVTEGEVISLGLPFGKVTNLLMLKGKNQAFIEMNTEEAANTMGNGLADLYITPPKFFN
;
A
#
# COMPACT_ATOMS: atom_id res chain seq x y z
N MET A 1 -34.02 -15.17 -45.85
CA MET A 1 -34.92 -14.44 -44.92
C MET A 1 -34.90 -15.15 -43.59
N SER A 2 -34.77 -14.36 -42.51
CA SER A 2 -35.00 -14.70 -41.09
C SER A 2 -33.96 -15.63 -40.45
N SER A 3 -33.39 -15.40 -39.27
CA SER A 3 -33.52 -14.36 -38.25
C SER A 3 -32.31 -14.53 -37.29
N SER A 4 -31.61 -13.46 -36.92
CA SER A 4 -31.70 -12.80 -35.61
C SER A 4 -30.81 -13.36 -34.48
N THR A 5 -30.04 -12.43 -33.89
CA THR A 5 -29.79 -12.24 -32.43
C THR A 5 -28.98 -13.34 -31.70
N SER A 6 -27.98 -13.09 -30.86
CA SER A 6 -27.75 -12.00 -29.91
C SER A 6 -26.28 -11.97 -29.45
N ALA A 7 -25.82 -10.78 -29.08
CA ALA A 7 -24.66 -10.58 -28.22
C ALA A 7 -24.86 -11.23 -26.84
N ALA A 8 -23.79 -11.70 -26.21
CA ALA A 8 -23.56 -11.55 -24.76
C ALA A 8 -22.14 -11.96 -24.37
N ASN A 9 -21.36 -10.94 -24.02
CA ASN A 9 -20.12 -10.95 -23.28
C ASN A 9 -20.30 -11.66 -21.92
N GLY A 10 -19.62 -12.79 -21.69
CA GLY A 10 -19.65 -13.55 -20.43
C GLY A 10 -18.29 -13.49 -19.74
N ASN A 11 -18.08 -12.46 -18.92
CA ASN A 11 -16.89 -12.31 -18.08
C ASN A 11 -17.09 -13.11 -16.78
N ASP A 12 -16.75 -14.40 -16.78
CA ASP A 12 -16.84 -15.26 -15.60
C ASP A 12 -15.64 -15.08 -14.67
N SER A 13 -15.78 -14.06 -13.82
CA SER A 13 -14.82 -13.67 -12.80
C SER A 13 -15.22 -14.17 -11.42
N LYS A 14 -15.12 -15.47 -11.11
CA LYS A 14 -15.28 -15.94 -9.70
C LYS A 14 -14.48 -17.20 -9.38
N LYS A 15 -13.28 -17.03 -8.80
CA LYS A 15 -12.84 -17.70 -7.55
C LYS A 15 -11.71 -16.92 -6.89
N PHE A 16 -12.05 -16.00 -6.00
CA PHE A 16 -11.18 -15.63 -4.88
C PHE A 16 -12.04 -15.77 -3.63
N LYS A 17 -11.85 -16.87 -2.90
CA LYS A 17 -12.56 -17.16 -1.66
C LYS A 17 -11.50 -17.49 -0.62
N GLY A 18 -11.39 -16.62 0.38
CA GLY A 18 -10.44 -16.75 1.47
C GLY A 18 -9.92 -15.38 1.87
N ASP A 19 -10.59 -14.78 2.84
CA ASP A 19 -10.02 -13.90 3.87
C ASP A 19 -9.01 -12.79 3.50
N ASN A 20 -9.46 -11.57 3.79
CA ASN A 20 -8.77 -10.65 4.71
C ASN A 20 -7.49 -9.93 4.21
N ARG A 21 -7.62 -8.60 4.10
CA ARG A 21 -6.59 -7.55 3.90
C ARG A 21 -6.12 -7.38 2.45
N SER A 22 -6.42 -6.21 1.90
CA SER A 22 -6.09 -5.75 0.55
C SER A 22 -4.62 -6.00 0.15
N THR A 23 -4.35 -7.08 -0.60
CA THR A 23 -3.02 -7.46 -1.11
C THR A 23 -2.88 -7.29 -2.63
N GLY A 24 -3.83 -6.64 -3.30
CA GLY A 24 -3.92 -6.67 -4.77
C GLY A 24 -3.48 -5.41 -5.52
N VAL A 25 -3.33 -4.26 -4.86
CA VAL A 25 -2.94 -3.02 -5.54
C VAL A 25 -1.55 -2.62 -5.08
N PRO A 26 -0.52 -2.67 -5.95
CA PRO A 26 0.81 -2.25 -5.56
C PRO A 26 0.77 -0.74 -5.29
N SER A 27 1.16 -0.34 -4.08
CA SER A 27 1.29 1.06 -3.73
C SER A 27 2.65 1.29 -3.09
N ARG A 28 3.25 2.41 -3.46
CA ARG A 28 4.56 2.85 -2.98
C ARG A 28 4.50 3.40 -1.56
N VAL A 29 3.30 3.67 -1.05
CA VAL A 29 3.09 4.27 0.27
C VAL A 29 2.77 3.22 1.32
N ILE A 30 3.58 3.18 2.37
CA ILE A 30 3.38 2.37 3.57
C ILE A 30 2.87 3.28 4.69
N HIS A 31 1.78 2.89 5.34
CA HIS A 31 1.31 3.54 6.56
C HIS A 31 1.92 2.83 7.76
N VAL A 32 2.78 3.50 8.54
CA VAL A 32 3.32 3.00 9.81
C VAL A 32 2.44 3.46 10.97
N ARG A 33 1.94 2.51 11.77
CA ARG A 33 1.20 2.76 13.02
C ARG A 33 2.09 2.50 14.23
N SER A 34 1.72 3.06 15.39
CA SER A 34 2.39 2.84 16.67
C SER A 34 3.85 3.28 16.68
N LEU A 35 4.16 4.41 16.03
CA LEU A 35 5.49 5.00 16.10
C LEU A 35 5.76 5.60 17.49
N PRO A 36 6.99 5.46 18.03
CA PRO A 36 7.39 6.15 19.26
C PRO A 36 7.12 7.67 19.17
N SER A 37 6.74 8.32 20.27
CA SER A 37 6.50 9.78 20.30
C SER A 37 7.73 10.59 19.91
N ASP A 38 8.90 10.04 20.22
CA ASP A 38 10.19 10.72 20.07
C ASP A 38 10.86 10.36 18.74
N VAL A 39 10.14 9.62 17.86
CA VAL A 39 10.67 9.24 16.55
C VAL A 39 10.95 10.49 15.71
N THR A 40 12.10 10.48 15.05
CA THR A 40 12.50 11.54 14.12
C THR A 40 12.36 11.06 12.69
N GLU A 41 12.28 12.01 11.75
CA GLU A 41 12.25 11.72 10.32
C GLU A 41 13.45 10.88 9.88
N GLY A 42 14.65 11.18 10.40
CA GLY A 42 15.86 10.41 10.11
C GLY A 42 15.76 8.94 10.52
N GLU A 43 15.13 8.64 11.66
CA GLU A 43 14.88 7.25 12.09
C GLU A 43 13.93 6.55 11.13
N VAL A 44 12.83 7.20 10.72
CA VAL A 44 11.86 6.58 9.81
C VAL A 44 12.40 6.38 8.40
N ILE A 45 13.22 7.31 7.91
CA ILE A 45 13.95 7.14 6.65
C ILE A 45 14.91 5.95 6.80
N SER A 46 15.67 5.88 7.89
CA SER A 46 16.62 4.79 8.14
C SER A 46 15.95 3.42 8.22
N LEU A 47 14.71 3.35 8.70
CA LEU A 47 13.90 2.11 8.65
C LEU A 47 13.53 1.69 7.23
N GLY A 48 13.36 2.65 6.31
CA GLY A 48 13.05 2.39 4.90
C GLY A 48 14.28 2.06 4.04
N LEU A 49 15.46 2.59 4.37
CA LEU A 49 16.70 2.40 3.61
C LEU A 49 17.06 0.94 3.27
N PRO A 50 16.89 -0.05 4.18
CA PRO A 50 17.15 -1.46 3.88
C PRO A 50 16.26 -2.03 2.78
N PHE A 51 15.07 -1.45 2.58
CA PHE A 51 14.09 -1.89 1.60
C PHE A 51 14.16 -1.10 0.29
N GLY A 52 14.66 0.15 0.35
CA GLY A 52 14.87 0.97 -0.82
C GLY A 52 14.96 2.46 -0.49
N LYS A 53 15.06 3.28 -1.55
CA LYS A 53 15.07 4.74 -1.42
C LYS A 53 13.68 5.24 -0.99
N VAL A 54 13.62 5.99 0.09
CA VAL A 54 12.44 6.76 0.50
C VAL A 54 12.37 8.02 -0.36
N THR A 55 11.25 8.24 -1.04
CA THR A 55 11.02 9.43 -1.88
C THR A 55 10.34 10.54 -1.11
N ASN A 56 9.49 10.19 -0.16
CA ASN A 56 8.67 11.16 0.55
C ASN A 56 8.17 10.58 1.89
N LEU A 57 7.99 11.44 2.88
CA LEU A 57 7.66 11.06 4.26
C LEU A 57 6.66 12.05 4.84
N LEU A 58 5.60 11.54 5.48
CA LEU A 58 4.64 12.33 6.24
C LEU A 58 4.51 11.77 7.65
N MET A 59 4.98 12.50 8.66
CA MET A 59 4.82 12.14 10.06
C MET A 59 3.58 12.79 10.69
N LEU A 60 2.75 11.98 11.34
CA LEU A 60 1.62 12.41 12.15
C LEU A 60 2.01 12.34 13.64
N LYS A 61 2.82 13.30 14.11
CA LYS A 61 3.32 13.33 15.50
C LYS A 61 2.22 13.33 16.57
N GLY A 62 1.06 13.94 16.27
CA GLY A 62 -0.10 13.92 17.18
C GLY A 62 -0.89 12.60 17.19
N LYS A 63 -0.57 11.64 16.32
CA LYS A 63 -1.25 10.33 16.21
C LYS A 63 -0.30 9.15 16.24
N ASN A 64 1.00 9.37 16.48
CA ASN A 64 2.02 8.31 16.49
C ASN A 64 1.98 7.45 15.21
N GLN A 65 1.81 8.12 14.06
CA GLN A 65 1.66 7.49 12.75
C GLN A 65 2.61 8.15 11.76
N ALA A 66 2.99 7.44 10.69
CA ALA A 66 3.66 8.05 9.55
C ALA A 66 3.26 7.36 8.24
N PHE A 67 3.41 8.08 7.14
CA PHE A 67 3.33 7.53 5.80
C PHE A 67 4.70 7.65 5.14
N ILE A 68 5.18 6.56 4.59
CA ILE A 68 6.48 6.47 3.93
C ILE A 68 6.22 6.11 2.48
N GLU A 69 6.64 6.94 1.55
CA GLU A 69 6.64 6.62 0.13
C GLU A 69 8.01 6.11 -0.30
N MET A 70 8.01 4.94 -0.95
CA MET A 70 9.21 4.33 -1.51
C MET A 70 9.34 4.66 -2.99
N ASN A 71 10.57 4.62 -3.49
CA ASN A 71 10.85 4.82 -4.91
C ASN A 71 10.24 3.72 -5.79
N THR A 72 10.11 2.48 -5.27
CA THR A 72 9.56 1.34 -6.00
C THR A 72 8.46 0.64 -5.22
N GLU A 73 7.55 -0.01 -5.96
CA GLU A 73 6.45 -0.79 -5.38
C GLU A 73 6.97 -2.07 -4.70
N GLU A 74 8.05 -2.68 -5.21
CA GLU A 74 8.63 -3.87 -4.55
C GLU A 74 9.21 -3.52 -3.18
N ALA A 75 9.87 -2.36 -3.06
CA ALA A 75 10.40 -1.87 -1.79
C ALA A 75 9.27 -1.67 -0.77
N ALA A 76 8.17 -1.05 -1.20
CA ALA A 76 7.01 -0.82 -0.35
C ALA A 76 6.30 -2.12 0.05
N ASN A 77 6.14 -3.07 -0.87
CA ASN A 77 5.59 -4.39 -0.58
C ASN A 77 6.47 -5.17 0.40
N THR A 78 7.80 -5.13 0.22
CA THR A 78 8.73 -5.84 1.10
C THR A 78 8.69 -5.24 2.51
N MET A 79 8.69 -3.92 2.62
CA MET A 79 8.60 -3.20 3.89
C MET A 79 7.24 -3.43 4.60
N GLY A 80 6.13 -3.35 3.85
CA GLY A 80 4.78 -3.59 4.36
C GLY A 80 4.54 -5.03 4.80
N ASN A 81 5.12 -6.02 4.10
CA ASN A 81 5.06 -7.42 4.49
C ASN A 81 5.91 -7.75 5.73
N GLY A 82 7.05 -7.06 5.91
CA GLY A 82 7.90 -7.21 7.10
C GLY A 82 7.32 -6.55 8.36
N LEU A 83 6.48 -5.53 8.20
CA LEU A 83 5.79 -4.80 9.28
C LEU A 83 4.31 -5.20 9.27
N ALA A 84 4.00 -6.34 9.89
CA ALA A 84 2.76 -7.13 9.78
C ALA A 84 1.39 -6.44 10.04
N ASP A 85 1.32 -5.13 10.23
CA ASP A 85 0.10 -4.38 10.56
C ASP A 85 -0.13 -3.10 9.73
N LEU A 86 0.59 -2.93 8.63
CA LEU A 86 0.55 -1.72 7.82
C LEU A 86 -0.36 -1.90 6.60
N TYR A 87 -1.54 -1.29 6.64
CA TYR A 87 -2.38 -1.17 5.44
C TYR A 87 -1.66 -0.28 4.43
N ILE A 88 -1.35 -0.83 3.27
CA ILE A 88 -0.88 -0.10 2.09
C ILE A 88 -2.10 0.63 1.49
N THR A 89 -2.55 1.70 2.15
CA THR A 89 -3.60 2.58 1.62
C THR A 89 -2.99 3.91 1.22
N PRO A 90 -3.16 4.35 -0.04
CA PRO A 90 -2.65 5.64 -0.49
C PRO A 90 -3.38 6.76 0.27
N PRO A 91 -2.66 7.65 0.98
CA PRO A 91 -3.25 8.89 1.48
C PRO A 91 -3.54 9.79 0.28
N LYS A 92 -4.70 10.46 0.27
CA LYS A 92 -5.08 11.46 -0.76
C LYS A 92 -4.09 12.65 -0.88
N PHE A 93 -3.10 12.72 0.00
CA PHE A 93 -2.08 13.77 0.06
C PHE A 93 -0.80 13.44 -0.73
N PHE A 94 -0.64 12.19 -1.17
CA PHE A 94 0.44 11.77 -2.06
C PHE A 94 -0.13 11.68 -3.48
N ASN A 95 -0.25 12.83 -4.15
CA ASN A 95 -0.63 12.93 -5.55
C ASN A 95 0.20 14.01 -6.24
#